data_AF-A0A7W1CFK4-F1
#
_entry.id   AF-A0A7W1CFK4-F1
#
_cell.length_a   1.000
_cell.length_b   1.000
_cell.length_c   1.000
_cell.angle_alpha   90.00
_cell.angle_beta   90.00
_cell.angle_gamma   90.00
#
_symmetry.space_group_name_H-M   'P 1'
#
loop_
_entity.id
_entity.type
_entity.pdbx_description
1 polymer ?
#
loop_
_entity_poly.entity_id
_entity_poly.type
_entity_poly.pdbx_seq_one_letter_code
_entity_poly.pdbx_strand_id
1 'polypeptide(L)'
;DGALVPAPPATDMPDSFTYDPMNPVPSYGGNVCCTGNAITGGSFDQRKMEERPDILVYSTEPLKESIELTGSIDVTLYVSSDAKDTDFTVKLIDVDEQGRAYNLDETIQRMRYREGYDKPPVWMQPNKVYKVKFQPMTTSNYFAAGHRIRIEISSSNFPRFDRNLNTGGNNYDETKGVIAHNMVHHSKQYPAEVTITVVKNK
;
A
#
# COMPACT_ATOMS: atom_id res chain seq x y z
N ASP A 1 3.79 13.21 -5.87
CA ASP A 1 3.14 12.05 -6.51
C ASP A 1 4.06 11.41 -7.52
N GLY A 2 4.06 10.08 -7.59
CA GLY A 2 4.76 9.27 -8.58
C GLY A 2 3.83 8.76 -9.68
N ALA A 3 4.39 8.01 -10.63
CA ALA A 3 3.66 7.48 -11.78
C ALA A 3 3.66 5.94 -11.80
N LEU A 4 2.53 5.35 -12.18
CA LEU A 4 2.43 3.94 -12.55
C LEU A 4 2.71 3.81 -14.04
N VAL A 5 3.87 3.24 -14.36
CA VAL A 5 4.36 3.13 -15.74
C VAL A 5 4.63 1.67 -16.11
N PRO A 6 4.47 1.27 -17.39
CA PRO A 6 4.69 -0.11 -17.81
C PRO A 6 6.15 -0.59 -17.72
N ALA A 7 7.11 0.32 -17.65
CA ALA A 7 8.54 0.00 -17.60
C ALA A 7 9.23 0.83 -16.50
N PRO A 8 10.00 0.19 -15.60
CA PRO A 8 10.65 0.90 -14.50
C PRO A 8 11.87 1.72 -15.00
N PRO A 9 12.21 2.82 -14.30
CA PRO A 9 13.42 3.58 -14.56
C PRO A 9 14.68 2.72 -14.42
N ALA A 10 15.73 3.08 -15.17
CA ALA A 10 17.00 2.34 -15.14
C ALA A 10 17.75 2.53 -13.80
N THR A 11 17.70 3.73 -13.23
CA THR A 11 18.40 4.09 -12.00
C THR A 11 17.49 3.91 -10.79
N ASP A 12 18.03 3.40 -9.70
CA ASP A 12 17.32 3.34 -8.42
C ASP A 12 17.29 4.69 -7.73
N MET A 13 16.08 5.25 -7.63
CA MET A 13 15.76 6.45 -6.86
C MET A 13 14.52 6.13 -6.03
N PRO A 14 14.69 5.53 -4.84
CA PRO A 14 13.55 5.14 -4.03
C PRO A 14 12.82 6.36 -3.48
N ASP A 15 11.51 6.25 -3.36
CA ASP A 15 10.71 7.22 -2.60
C ASP A 15 10.77 6.85 -1.11
N SER A 16 10.86 7.86 -0.25
CA SER A 16 10.97 7.66 1.19
C SER A 16 9.86 8.39 1.94
N PHE A 17 9.48 7.83 3.08
CA PHE A 17 8.52 8.42 3.99
C PHE A 17 8.83 8.02 5.44
N THR A 18 8.35 8.81 6.39
CA THR A 18 8.57 8.58 7.82
C THR A 18 7.29 8.05 8.45
N TYR A 19 7.37 6.89 9.09
CA TYR A 19 6.27 6.29 9.83
C TYR A 19 6.47 6.49 11.34
N ASP A 20 5.55 7.24 11.94
CA ASP A 20 5.43 7.38 13.39
C ASP A 20 4.25 6.54 13.91
N PRO A 21 4.50 5.47 14.71
CA PRO A 21 3.42 4.67 15.29
C PRO A 21 2.45 5.47 16.18
N MET A 22 2.84 6.63 16.69
CA MET A 22 1.98 7.51 17.49
C MET A 22 1.10 8.43 16.63
N ASN A 23 1.37 8.54 15.35
CA ASN A 23 0.57 9.28 14.37
C ASN A 23 0.32 8.40 13.13
N PRO A 24 -0.39 7.26 13.26
CA PRO A 24 -0.66 6.36 12.14
C PRO A 24 -1.58 7.03 11.11
N VAL A 25 -1.51 6.56 9.86
CA VAL A 25 -2.55 6.82 8.86
C VAL A 25 -3.86 6.19 9.34
N PRO A 26 -4.93 6.98 9.46
CA PRO A 26 -6.22 6.47 9.90
C PRO A 26 -6.90 5.66 8.78
N SER A 27 -7.64 4.63 9.16
CA SER A 27 -8.52 3.90 8.26
C SER A 27 -9.71 4.76 7.86
N TYR A 28 -9.89 4.96 6.55
CA TYR A 28 -10.98 5.76 6.01
C TYR A 28 -11.69 5.01 4.88
N GLY A 29 -12.79 4.34 5.23
CA GLY A 29 -13.48 3.40 4.34
C GLY A 29 -12.79 2.04 4.31
N GLY A 30 -12.84 1.40 3.13
CA GLY A 30 -12.23 0.11 2.84
C GLY A 30 -13.06 -1.06 3.32
N ASN A 31 -12.43 -2.24 3.32
CA ASN A 31 -13.04 -3.44 3.89
C ASN A 31 -13.00 -3.34 5.41
N VAL A 32 -14.15 -3.59 6.01
CA VAL A 32 -14.29 -3.58 7.46
C VAL A 32 -14.73 -4.97 7.89
N CYS A 33 -13.80 -5.71 8.48
CA CYS A 33 -14.15 -6.82 9.37
C CYS A 33 -13.65 -6.51 10.76
N CYS A 34 -14.37 -7.02 11.76
CA CYS A 34 -13.76 -7.34 13.04
C CYS A 34 -13.29 -6.12 13.86
N THR A 35 -13.67 -4.89 13.45
CA THR A 35 -13.37 -3.62 14.14
C THR A 35 -14.58 -2.99 14.82
N GLY A 36 -15.72 -3.68 14.85
CA GLY A 36 -16.97 -3.17 15.42
C GLY A 36 -17.42 -1.87 14.75
N ASN A 37 -17.69 -0.84 15.55
CA ASN A 37 -18.10 0.49 15.06
C ASN A 37 -16.93 1.49 14.97
N ALA A 38 -15.67 1.02 15.06
CA ALA A 38 -14.52 1.90 15.04
C ALA A 38 -14.25 2.52 13.66
N ILE A 39 -14.75 1.91 12.59
CA ILE A 39 -14.57 2.35 11.20
C ILE A 39 -15.89 2.18 10.46
N THR A 40 -16.24 3.15 9.62
CA THR A 40 -17.32 2.98 8.63
C THR A 40 -16.71 2.40 7.36
N GLY A 41 -17.17 1.21 6.96
CA GLY A 41 -16.69 0.55 5.73
C GLY A 41 -17.34 1.11 4.48
N GLY A 42 -16.70 0.83 3.33
CA GLY A 42 -17.17 1.25 2.01
C GLY A 42 -16.15 2.10 1.27
N SER A 43 -16.56 2.64 0.12
CA SER A 43 -15.70 3.49 -0.70
C SER A 43 -15.81 4.94 -0.28
N PHE A 44 -14.68 5.54 0.07
CA PHE A 44 -14.56 6.90 0.57
C PHE A 44 -13.49 7.67 -0.22
N ASP A 45 -13.67 8.98 -0.31
CA ASP A 45 -12.76 9.87 -1.02
C ASP A 45 -11.47 10.10 -0.23
N GLN A 46 -10.36 9.57 -0.75
CA GLN A 46 -9.06 9.53 -0.09
C GLN A 46 -8.26 10.82 -0.19
N ARG A 47 -8.70 11.82 -0.97
CA ARG A 47 -7.95 13.07 -1.20
C ARG A 47 -7.43 13.75 0.07
N LYS A 48 -8.23 13.72 1.15
CA LYS A 48 -7.83 14.29 2.45
C LYS A 48 -6.74 13.49 3.15
N MET A 49 -6.70 12.17 2.95
CA MET A 49 -5.65 11.31 3.48
C MET A 49 -4.36 11.49 2.69
N GLU A 50 -4.45 11.61 1.37
CA GLU A 50 -3.32 11.82 0.44
C GLU A 50 -2.50 13.10 0.73
N GLU A 51 -3.05 14.06 1.50
CA GLU A 51 -2.31 15.24 1.98
C GLU A 51 -1.21 14.89 3.00
N ARG A 52 -1.19 13.66 3.53
CA ARG A 52 -0.20 13.22 4.52
C ARG A 52 1.14 12.87 3.87
N PRO A 53 2.28 13.27 4.48
CA PRO A 53 3.61 12.99 3.94
C PRO A 53 4.03 11.51 4.05
N ASP A 54 3.30 10.71 4.81
CA ASP A 54 3.54 9.28 5.00
C ASP A 54 2.64 8.39 4.11
N ILE A 55 2.03 8.98 3.08
CA ILE A 55 1.32 8.25 2.01
C ILE A 55 1.99 8.58 0.67
N LEU A 56 2.59 7.58 0.05
CA LEU A 56 3.11 7.68 -1.30
C LEU A 56 1.98 7.40 -2.29
N VAL A 57 1.77 8.31 -3.23
CA VAL A 57 0.68 8.25 -4.22
C VAL A 57 1.25 8.04 -5.62
N TYR A 58 0.85 6.96 -6.29
CA TYR A 58 1.26 6.62 -7.65
C TYR A 58 0.03 6.49 -8.55
N SER A 59 0.00 7.19 -9.68
CA SER A 59 -1.15 7.12 -10.61
C SER A 59 -0.72 6.82 -12.04
N THR A 60 -1.58 6.16 -12.81
CA THR A 60 -1.43 6.12 -14.26
C THR A 60 -1.72 7.50 -14.87
N GLU A 61 -1.37 7.68 -16.14
CA GLU A 61 -2.06 8.68 -16.97
C GLU A 61 -3.56 8.39 -17.06
N PRO A 62 -4.41 9.37 -17.42
CA PRO A 62 -5.81 9.13 -17.68
C PRO A 62 -5.95 8.01 -18.71
N LEU A 63 -6.81 7.05 -18.42
CA LEU A 63 -7.08 5.93 -19.29
C LEU A 63 -7.67 6.44 -20.60
N LYS A 64 -7.06 6.05 -21.72
CA LYS A 64 -7.54 6.43 -23.06
C LYS A 64 -8.86 5.76 -23.42
N GLU A 65 -9.09 4.58 -22.86
CA GLU A 65 -10.24 3.73 -23.08
C GLU A 65 -10.68 3.18 -21.72
N SER A 66 -11.97 2.93 -21.56
CA SER A 66 -12.46 2.32 -20.32
C SER A 66 -11.96 0.90 -20.17
N ILE A 67 -11.67 0.49 -18.94
CA ILE A 67 -11.28 -0.88 -18.62
C ILE A 67 -12.13 -1.42 -17.47
N GLU A 68 -12.41 -2.71 -17.50
CA GLU A 68 -13.01 -3.42 -16.37
C GLU A 68 -11.93 -4.22 -15.65
N LEU A 69 -11.71 -3.89 -14.37
CA LEU A 69 -10.85 -4.66 -13.47
C LEU A 69 -11.73 -5.57 -12.62
N THR A 70 -11.84 -6.83 -13.03
CA THR A 70 -12.63 -7.85 -12.32
C THR A 70 -11.74 -9.06 -12.07
N GLY A 71 -11.32 -9.26 -10.82
CA GLY A 71 -10.48 -10.38 -10.41
C GLY A 71 -9.43 -10.02 -9.36
N SER A 72 -8.40 -10.84 -9.27
CA SER A 72 -7.30 -10.64 -8.32
C SER A 72 -6.40 -9.49 -8.73
N ILE A 73 -5.80 -8.87 -7.71
CA ILE A 73 -4.75 -7.87 -7.82
C ILE A 73 -3.57 -8.37 -6.97
N ASP A 74 -2.44 -8.60 -7.62
CA ASP A 74 -1.21 -9.05 -6.98
C ASP A 74 -0.23 -7.88 -6.89
N VAL A 75 0.33 -7.67 -5.71
CA VAL A 75 1.31 -6.59 -5.47
C VAL A 75 2.63 -7.18 -5.01
N THR A 76 3.71 -6.76 -5.67
CA THR A 76 5.07 -7.02 -5.24
C THR A 76 5.80 -5.70 -5.09
N LEU A 77 6.28 -5.41 -3.87
CA LEU A 77 7.11 -4.24 -3.62
C LEU A 77 8.54 -4.64 -3.29
N TYR A 78 9.46 -3.71 -3.53
CA TYR A 78 10.82 -3.77 -3.04
C TYR A 78 10.98 -2.65 -2.03
N VAL A 79 11.23 -3.01 -0.77
CA VAL A 79 11.17 -2.05 0.34
C VAL A 79 12.40 -2.15 1.23
N SER A 80 12.76 -1.04 1.86
CA SER A 80 13.76 -1.01 2.92
C SER A 80 13.29 -0.13 4.09
N SER A 81 13.92 -0.32 5.24
CA SER A 81 13.65 0.41 6.47
C SER A 81 14.94 0.46 7.31
N ASP A 82 15.07 1.47 8.14
CA ASP A 82 16.07 1.52 9.21
C ASP A 82 15.62 0.78 10.48
N ALA A 83 14.32 0.46 10.59
CA ALA A 83 13.75 -0.28 11.70
C ALA A 83 13.96 -1.79 11.58
N LYS A 84 13.91 -2.49 12.72
CA LYS A 84 14.05 -3.96 12.81
C LYS A 84 12.83 -4.69 12.25
N ASP A 85 11.66 -4.06 12.33
CA ASP A 85 10.39 -4.49 11.79
C ASP A 85 9.55 -3.23 11.47
N THR A 86 8.61 -3.33 10.53
CA THR A 86 7.62 -2.30 10.18
C THR A 86 6.51 -2.97 9.39
N ASP A 87 5.45 -2.25 9.08
CA ASP A 87 4.45 -2.68 8.10
C ASP A 87 4.59 -1.87 6.81
N PHE A 88 4.09 -2.42 5.71
CA PHE A 88 3.78 -1.68 4.48
C PHE A 88 2.33 -1.96 4.11
N THR A 89 1.59 -0.93 3.70
CA THR A 89 0.21 -1.02 3.23
C THR A 89 0.14 -0.66 1.76
N VAL A 90 -0.82 -1.26 1.05
CA VAL A 90 -1.12 -0.93 -0.34
C VAL A 90 -2.62 -0.80 -0.49
N LYS A 91 -3.07 0.26 -1.16
CA LYS A 91 -4.49 0.49 -1.48
C LYS A 91 -4.65 0.80 -2.96
N LEU A 92 -5.65 0.15 -3.58
CA LEU A 92 -6.11 0.44 -4.94
C LEU A 92 -7.21 1.49 -4.91
N ILE A 93 -7.09 2.47 -5.79
CA ILE A 93 -7.98 3.62 -5.89
C ILE A 93 -8.40 3.87 -7.35
N ASP A 94 -9.67 4.21 -7.52
CA ASP A 94 -10.22 4.79 -8.74
C ASP A 94 -10.29 6.32 -8.62
N VAL A 95 -9.58 7.03 -9.49
CA VAL A 95 -9.58 8.48 -9.54
C VAL A 95 -10.33 8.95 -10.77
N ASP A 96 -11.42 9.67 -10.56
CA ASP A 96 -12.21 10.18 -11.68
C ASP A 96 -11.64 11.47 -12.30
N GLU A 97 -12.29 11.96 -13.35
CA GLU A 97 -11.89 13.17 -14.07
C GLU A 97 -11.93 14.46 -13.22
N GLN A 98 -12.70 14.47 -12.13
CA GLN A 98 -12.76 15.58 -11.17
C GLN A 98 -11.71 15.43 -10.05
N GLY A 99 -10.91 14.36 -10.10
CA GLY A 99 -9.89 14.02 -9.12
C GLY A 99 -10.43 13.36 -7.85
N ARG A 100 -11.72 12.99 -7.78
CA ARG A 100 -12.26 12.25 -6.62
C ARG A 100 -11.60 10.88 -6.58
N ALA A 101 -11.04 10.50 -5.43
CA ALA A 101 -10.16 9.34 -5.28
C ALA A 101 -10.83 8.28 -4.41
N TYR A 102 -11.55 7.33 -5.01
CA TYR A 102 -12.34 6.33 -4.29
C TYR A 102 -11.57 5.03 -4.10
N ASN A 103 -11.40 4.61 -2.84
CA ASN A 103 -10.72 3.36 -2.55
C ASN A 103 -11.58 2.14 -2.88
N LEU A 104 -10.92 1.11 -3.42
CA LEU A 104 -11.55 -0.13 -3.89
C LEU A 104 -11.20 -1.32 -3.00
N ASP A 105 -9.89 -1.56 -2.81
CA ASP A 105 -9.39 -2.61 -1.93
C ASP A 105 -8.02 -2.21 -1.36
N GLU A 106 -7.62 -2.84 -0.26
CA GLU A 106 -6.37 -2.58 0.42
C GLU A 106 -5.87 -3.79 1.22
N THR A 107 -4.56 -3.88 1.33
CA THR A 107 -3.82 -4.97 1.99
C THR A 107 -2.66 -4.41 2.81
N ILE A 108 -2.11 -5.24 3.70
CA ILE A 108 -0.96 -4.93 4.54
C ILE A 108 -0.01 -6.11 4.59
N GLN A 109 1.28 -5.84 4.73
CA GLN A 109 2.27 -6.85 5.04
C GLN A 109 3.16 -6.37 6.17
N ARG A 110 3.14 -7.13 7.28
CA ARG A 110 4.10 -6.96 8.38
C ARG A 110 5.40 -7.65 8.05
N MET A 111 6.52 -6.93 8.17
CA MET A 111 7.79 -7.34 7.60
C MET A 111 8.41 -8.56 8.29
N ARG A 112 8.15 -8.78 9.59
CA ARG A 112 8.59 -9.99 10.27
C ARG A 112 7.99 -11.28 9.71
N TYR A 113 6.85 -11.21 9.01
CA TYR A 113 6.15 -12.36 8.41
C TYR A 113 6.32 -12.46 6.88
N ARG A 114 7.21 -11.66 6.28
CA ARG A 114 7.41 -11.58 4.82
C ARG A 114 7.81 -12.90 4.15
N GLU A 115 8.32 -13.88 4.90
CA GLU A 115 8.74 -15.19 4.38
C GLU A 115 7.64 -16.28 4.51
N GLY A 116 6.51 -15.95 5.12
CA GLY A 116 5.39 -16.86 5.39
C GLY A 116 4.89 -16.76 6.83
N TYR A 117 3.57 -16.87 7.02
CA TYR A 117 2.92 -16.83 8.35
C TYR A 117 3.11 -18.13 9.14
N ASP A 118 3.49 -19.20 8.47
CA ASP A 118 3.82 -20.52 9.00
C ASP A 118 5.30 -20.67 9.41
N LYS A 119 6.11 -19.62 9.18
CA LYS A 119 7.55 -19.62 9.47
C LYS A 119 7.89 -18.76 10.68
N PRO A 120 9.05 -19.01 11.33
CA PRO A 120 9.56 -18.12 12.37
C PRO A 120 9.71 -16.68 11.86
N PRO A 121 9.49 -15.67 12.72
CA PRO A 121 9.63 -14.27 12.33
C PRO A 121 11.08 -13.96 11.93
N VAL A 122 11.24 -13.10 10.92
CA VAL A 122 12.54 -12.69 10.39
C VAL A 122 12.74 -11.17 10.48
N TRP A 123 13.92 -10.71 10.86
CA TRP A 123 14.16 -9.28 11.08
C TRP A 123 14.68 -8.57 9.83
N MET A 124 14.36 -7.28 9.72
CA MET A 124 14.98 -6.41 8.73
C MET A 124 16.38 -6.00 9.20
N GLN A 125 17.31 -5.94 8.26
CA GLN A 125 18.61 -5.30 8.42
C GLN A 125 18.48 -3.86 7.92
N PRO A 126 19.04 -2.87 8.64
CA PRO A 126 18.92 -1.48 8.25
C PRO A 126 19.32 -1.25 6.78
N ASN A 127 18.46 -0.60 6.02
CA ASN A 127 18.64 -0.22 4.61
C ASN A 127 18.84 -1.38 3.62
N LYS A 128 18.67 -2.63 4.05
CA LYS A 128 18.64 -3.77 3.11
C LYS A 128 17.30 -3.75 2.37
N VAL A 129 17.36 -3.92 1.04
CA VAL A 129 16.17 -4.02 0.19
C VAL A 129 15.62 -5.45 0.24
N TYR A 130 14.31 -5.55 0.49
CA TYR A 130 13.56 -6.80 0.56
C TYR A 130 12.48 -6.83 -0.51
N LYS A 131 12.41 -7.93 -1.27
CA LYS A 131 11.25 -8.24 -2.10
C LYS A 131 10.12 -8.74 -1.21
N VAL A 132 8.94 -8.14 -1.32
CA VAL A 132 7.77 -8.45 -0.50
C VAL A 132 6.58 -8.70 -1.42
N LYS A 133 6.04 -9.92 -1.37
CA LYS A 133 4.78 -10.25 -2.01
C LYS A 133 3.65 -10.06 -1.01
N PHE A 134 2.67 -9.24 -1.37
CA PHE A 134 1.53 -8.97 -0.51
C PHE A 134 0.47 -10.06 -0.66
N GLN A 135 -0.41 -10.15 0.33
CA GLN A 135 -1.64 -10.93 0.18
C GLN A 135 -2.47 -10.34 -0.96
N PRO A 136 -3.07 -11.18 -1.82
CA PRO A 136 -3.81 -10.70 -2.98
C PRO A 136 -5.02 -9.89 -2.56
N MET A 137 -5.24 -8.79 -3.26
CA MET A 137 -6.48 -8.01 -3.23
C MET A 137 -7.44 -8.54 -4.30
N THR A 138 -8.70 -8.16 -4.27
CA THR A 138 -9.71 -8.50 -5.28
C THR A 138 -10.67 -7.34 -5.47
N THR A 139 -11.01 -7.05 -6.73
CA THR A 139 -12.04 -6.04 -7.03
C THR A 139 -12.86 -6.43 -8.26
N SER A 140 -14.00 -5.78 -8.42
CA SER A 140 -14.76 -5.70 -9.67
C SER A 140 -15.18 -4.25 -9.83
N ASN A 141 -14.40 -3.50 -10.60
CA ASN A 141 -14.62 -2.07 -10.82
C ASN A 141 -14.45 -1.72 -12.30
N TYR A 142 -15.35 -0.87 -12.79
CA TYR A 142 -15.27 -0.30 -14.12
C TYR A 142 -14.62 1.08 -14.05
N PHE A 143 -13.44 1.21 -14.62
CA PHE A 143 -12.73 2.48 -14.75
C PHE A 143 -13.10 3.09 -16.10
N ALA A 144 -13.82 4.20 -16.09
CA ALA A 144 -14.19 4.88 -17.33
C ALA A 144 -12.96 5.49 -18.03
N ALA A 145 -13.09 5.79 -19.33
CA ALA A 145 -12.08 6.61 -20.00
C ALA A 145 -11.93 7.95 -19.25
N GLY A 146 -10.70 8.46 -19.13
CA GLY A 146 -10.40 9.65 -18.33
C GLY A 146 -10.11 9.38 -16.85
N HIS A 147 -10.55 8.24 -16.30
CA HIS A 147 -10.18 7.83 -14.94
C HIS A 147 -8.70 7.44 -14.87
N ARG A 148 -8.15 7.37 -13.66
CA ARG A 148 -6.80 6.86 -13.38
C ARG A 148 -6.86 5.70 -12.42
N ILE A 149 -5.97 4.73 -12.63
CA ILE A 149 -5.67 3.73 -11.61
C ILE A 149 -4.65 4.36 -10.67
N ARG A 150 -4.93 4.34 -9.37
CA ARG A 150 -4.02 4.86 -8.34
C ARG A 150 -3.69 3.80 -7.31
N ILE A 151 -2.44 3.83 -6.86
CA ILE A 151 -1.92 3.02 -5.78
C ILE A 151 -1.40 3.95 -4.70
N GLU A 152 -1.89 3.77 -3.48
CA GLU A 152 -1.30 4.38 -2.28
C GLU A 152 -0.43 3.35 -1.56
N ILE A 153 0.73 3.80 -1.07
CA ILE A 153 1.62 3.01 -0.22
C ILE A 153 1.90 3.77 1.07
N SER A 154 1.78 3.11 2.21
CA SER A 154 2.14 3.66 3.52
C SER A 154 2.67 2.55 4.43
N SER A 155 2.77 2.79 5.73
CA SER A 155 3.16 1.81 6.76
C SER A 155 2.14 1.67 7.89
N SER A 156 0.95 2.23 7.71
CA SER A 156 -0.16 2.03 8.64
C SER A 156 -1.51 2.22 7.97
N ASN A 157 -2.54 1.67 8.60
CA ASN A 157 -3.95 1.85 8.25
C ASN A 157 -4.78 1.45 9.50
N PHE A 158 -4.83 2.35 10.48
CA PHE A 158 -5.35 2.09 11.82
C PHE A 158 -6.74 2.72 12.03
N PRO A 159 -7.73 2.03 12.62
CA PRO A 159 -7.61 0.79 13.38
C PRO A 159 -7.95 -0.48 12.60
N ARG A 160 -7.98 -0.46 11.26
CA ARG A 160 -8.24 -1.67 10.46
C ARG A 160 -7.18 -2.73 10.74
N PHE A 161 -5.92 -2.30 10.80
CA PHE A 161 -4.80 -3.12 11.24
C PHE A 161 -4.17 -2.53 12.49
N ASP A 162 -3.62 -3.40 13.35
CA ASP A 162 -2.82 -2.96 14.49
C ASP A 162 -1.56 -2.26 14.01
N ARG A 163 -1.12 -1.23 14.73
CA ARG A 163 0.05 -0.44 14.36
C ARG A 163 1.31 -1.26 14.64
N ASN A 164 2.26 -1.26 13.71
CA ASN A 164 3.62 -1.70 14.04
C ASN A 164 4.31 -0.65 14.91
N LEU A 165 4.90 -1.07 16.03
CA LEU A 165 5.68 -0.18 16.90
C LEU A 165 7.16 -0.09 16.48
N ASN A 166 7.55 -0.80 15.43
CA ASN A 166 8.85 -0.77 14.77
C ASN A 166 10.05 -1.27 15.62
N THR A 167 9.77 -1.86 16.79
CA THR A 167 10.77 -2.38 17.73
C THR A 167 11.19 -3.82 17.42
N GLY A 168 10.32 -4.58 16.74
CA GLY A 168 10.40 -6.04 16.64
C GLY A 168 10.00 -6.78 17.92
N GLY A 169 9.39 -6.09 18.89
CA GLY A 169 8.87 -6.68 20.13
C GLY A 169 7.47 -7.26 19.96
N ASN A 170 6.81 -7.54 21.08
CA ASN A 170 5.45 -8.04 21.11
C ASN A 170 4.46 -6.86 20.95
N ASN A 171 4.00 -6.59 19.73
CA ASN A 171 3.11 -5.46 19.45
C ASN A 171 1.88 -5.35 20.38
N TYR A 172 1.38 -6.47 20.93
CA TYR A 172 0.18 -6.49 21.77
C TYR A 172 0.39 -5.96 23.20
N ASP A 173 1.62 -5.90 23.71
CA ASP A 173 1.94 -5.40 25.07
C ASP A 173 2.90 -4.19 25.08
N GLU A 174 3.39 -3.80 23.90
CA GLU A 174 4.26 -2.65 23.76
C GLU A 174 3.50 -1.32 23.77
N THR A 175 4.11 -0.30 24.38
CA THR A 175 3.52 1.05 24.52
C THR A 175 4.38 2.14 23.92
N LYS A 176 5.63 1.83 23.54
CA LYS A 176 6.61 2.77 23.00
C LYS A 176 7.00 2.34 21.60
N GLY A 177 6.66 3.18 20.63
CA GLY A 177 7.07 3.01 19.24
C GLY A 177 8.41 3.65 18.95
N VAL A 178 9.04 3.21 17.87
CA VAL A 178 10.21 3.84 17.25
C VAL A 178 9.77 4.39 15.89
N ILE A 179 10.24 5.59 15.54
CA ILE A 179 10.01 6.15 14.21
C ILE A 179 10.82 5.36 13.19
N ALA A 180 10.20 4.94 12.09
CA ALA A 180 10.85 4.23 10.99
C ALA A 180 10.94 5.11 9.74
N HIS A 181 12.09 5.08 9.07
CA HIS A 181 12.31 5.71 7.77
C HIS A 181 12.21 4.63 6.70
N ASN A 182 11.07 4.60 6.01
CA ASN A 182 10.71 3.55 5.08
C ASN A 182 10.90 4.02 3.65
N MET A 183 11.29 3.09 2.77
CA MET A 183 11.57 3.37 1.36
C MET A 183 10.90 2.35 0.45
N VAL A 184 10.43 2.81 -0.71
CA VAL A 184 9.92 1.98 -1.81
C VAL A 184 10.86 2.15 -3.00
N HIS A 185 11.43 1.05 -3.45
CA HIS A 185 12.33 0.95 -4.60
C HIS A 185 11.55 0.48 -5.83
N HIS A 186 11.77 1.11 -6.98
CA HIS A 186 10.96 0.88 -8.19
C HIS A 186 11.77 0.94 -9.50
N SER A 187 13.07 0.65 -9.45
CA SER A 187 13.94 0.61 -10.63
C SER A 187 13.96 -0.73 -11.36
N LYS A 188 14.70 -0.82 -12.47
CA LYS A 188 14.95 -2.09 -13.18
C LYS A 188 15.56 -3.19 -12.29
N GLN A 189 16.37 -2.81 -11.29
CA GLN A 189 16.93 -3.76 -10.32
C GLN A 189 15.87 -4.22 -9.30
N TYR A 190 14.93 -3.32 -8.97
CA TYR A 190 13.89 -3.52 -7.97
C TYR A 190 12.51 -3.23 -8.58
N PRO A 191 12.02 -4.10 -9.48
CA PRO A 191 10.80 -3.84 -10.25
C PRO A 191 9.55 -4.03 -9.37
N ALA A 192 9.24 -3.04 -8.53
CA ALA A 192 7.97 -2.99 -7.83
C ALA A 192 6.82 -2.93 -8.86
N GLU A 193 5.82 -3.78 -8.68
CA GLU A 193 4.77 -3.99 -9.66
C GLU A 193 3.42 -4.30 -9.02
N VAL A 194 2.37 -3.90 -9.72
CA VAL A 194 0.99 -4.29 -9.45
C VAL A 194 0.45 -4.97 -10.69
N THR A 195 0.04 -6.23 -10.55
CA THR A 195 -0.61 -6.99 -11.62
C THR A 195 -2.11 -6.97 -11.39
N ILE A 196 -2.86 -6.58 -12.42
CA ILE A 196 -4.32 -6.42 -12.38
C ILE A 196 -5.00 -7.36 -13.38
N THR A 197 -6.19 -7.84 -13.03
CA THR A 197 -7.02 -8.69 -13.91
C THR A 197 -7.96 -7.82 -14.74
N VAL A 198 -7.64 -7.63 -16.03
CA VAL A 198 -8.48 -6.87 -16.97
C VAL A 198 -9.41 -7.81 -17.72
N VAL A 199 -10.72 -7.57 -17.65
CA VAL A 199 -11.71 -8.27 -18.49
C VAL A 199 -11.81 -7.57 -19.83
N LYS A 200 -11.61 -8.34 -20.92
CA LYS A 200 -11.83 -7.85 -22.28
C LYS A 200 -13.28 -8.10 -22.66
N ASN A 201 -14.07 -7.04 -22.74
CA ASN A 201 -15.39 -7.10 -23.35
C ASN A 201 -15.22 -7.24 -24.87
N LYS A 202 -15.83 -8.31 -25.43
CA LYS A 202 -15.82 -8.61 -26.87
C LYS A 202 -16.86 -7.77 -27.60
#